data_AF-A0A7Z9PZ40-F1
#
_entry.id   AF-A0A7Z9PZ40-F1
#
_cell.length_a   1.000
_cell.length_b   1.000
_cell.length_c   1.000
_cell.angle_alpha   90.00
_cell.angle_beta   90.00
_cell.angle_gamma   90.00
#
_symmetry.space_group_name_H-M   'P 1'
#
loop_
_entity.id
_entity.type
_entity.pdbx_description
1 polymer ?
#
loop_
_entity_poly.entity_id
_entity_poly.type
_entity_poly.pdbx_seq_one_letter_code
_entity_poly.pdbx_strand_id
1 'polypeptide(L)'
;MAPAFTLIELLVVIAIIALLIGILLPALKGARDSAHSLMCTSNLRSLAITTQEYANDHNDRLPRSSHSAGFNHLPWAASLYEPLTGRPFEGSSYSWDDAGWWEATNTHYRCPHDRRESPIELPGLPFSLPALSYGFNVYFELSPAEIDPSKPIQGDRPTWNRITSIPRPSSTVLMGELVDGASRDHIMVCSIG
;
A
#
# COMPACT_ATOMS: atom_id res chain seq x y z
N MET A 1 43.42 47.33 -2.56
CA MET A 1 44.07 46.22 -1.81
C MET A 1 42.98 45.29 -1.34
N ALA A 2 42.92 44.07 -1.88
CA ALA A 2 42.01 43.06 -1.37
C ALA A 2 42.60 42.49 -0.07
N PRO A 3 41.84 42.39 1.03
CA PRO A 3 42.31 41.72 2.23
C PRO A 3 42.61 40.24 1.91
N ALA A 4 43.79 39.76 2.31
CA ALA A 4 44.15 38.36 2.19
C ALA A 4 43.47 37.59 3.34
N PHE A 5 42.57 36.67 2.98
CA PHE A 5 41.92 35.78 3.95
C PHE A 5 42.95 34.84 4.56
N THR A 6 42.93 34.65 5.88
CA THR A 6 43.88 33.76 6.54
C THR A 6 43.40 32.31 6.49
N LEU A 7 44.32 31.35 6.41
CA LEU A 7 44.00 29.92 6.49
C LEU A 7 43.24 29.55 7.77
N ILE A 8 43.53 30.26 8.88
CA ILE A 8 42.88 30.05 10.18
C ILE A 8 41.42 30.49 10.14
N GLU A 9 41.09 31.63 9.52
CA GLU A 9 39.71 32.08 9.38
C GLU A 9 38.87 31.07 8.58
N LEU A 10 39.42 30.54 7.48
CA LEU A 10 38.74 29.49 6.71
C LEU A 10 38.53 28.22 7.54
N LEU A 11 39.54 27.82 8.33
CA LEU A 11 39.52 26.59 9.12
C LEU A 11 38.49 26.64 10.26
N VAL A 12 38.36 27.79 10.95
CA VAL A 12 37.35 27.97 12.00
C VAL A 12 35.94 27.91 11.42
N VAL A 13 35.71 28.49 10.25
CA VAL A 13 34.40 28.49 9.60
C VAL A 13 33.96 27.07 9.24
N ILE A 14 34.84 26.27 8.61
CA ILE A 14 34.51 24.89 8.28
C ILE A 14 34.30 24.03 9.54
N ALA A 15 35.04 24.30 10.63
CA ALA A 15 34.87 23.60 11.90
C ALA A 15 33.48 23.87 12.51
N ILE A 16 33.01 25.12 12.47
CA ILE A 16 31.67 25.48 12.95
C ILE A 16 30.59 24.85 12.05
N ILE A 17 30.74 24.90 10.72
CA ILE A 17 29.79 24.26 9.78
C ILE A 17 29.71 22.75 10.04
N ALA A 18 30.85 22.08 10.22
CA ALA A 18 30.88 20.65 10.51
C ALA A 18 30.17 20.29 11.82
N LEU A 19 30.35 21.11 12.87
CA LEU A 19 29.65 20.94 14.14
C LEU A 19 28.13 21.12 14.00
N LEU A 20 27.68 22.15 13.27
CA LEU A 20 26.26 22.40 13.02
C LEU A 20 25.61 21.26 12.21
N ILE A 21 26.28 20.79 11.15
CA ILE A 21 25.81 19.66 10.35
C ILE A 21 25.74 18.38 11.20
N GLY A 22 26.72 18.16 12.08
CA GLY A 22 26.75 17.01 12.98
C GLY A 22 25.51 16.90 13.87
N ILE A 23 24.93 18.04 14.28
CA ILE A 23 23.70 18.08 15.09
C ILE A 23 22.45 18.02 14.20
N LEU A 24 22.49 18.58 12.99
CA LEU A 24 21.35 18.60 12.06
C LEU A 24 21.03 17.22 11.46
N LEU A 25 22.03 16.42 11.11
CA LEU A 25 21.84 15.12 10.46
C LEU A 25 20.96 14.14 11.25
N PRO A 26 21.19 13.88 12.56
CA PRO A 26 20.33 12.99 13.33
C PRO A 26 18.90 13.53 13.47
N ALA A 27 18.73 14.85 13.65
CA ALA A 27 17.42 15.48 13.72
C ALA A 27 16.65 15.35 12.40
N LEU A 28 17.32 15.57 11.26
CA LEU A 28 16.73 15.46 9.93
C LEU A 28 16.31 14.01 9.62
N LYS A 29 17.11 13.02 10.04
CA LYS A 29 16.76 11.60 9.89
C LYS A 29 15.45 11.29 10.62
N GLY A 30 15.33 11.65 11.90
CA GLY A 30 14.12 11.41 12.67
C GLY A 30 12.88 12.13 12.12
N ALA A 31 13.05 13.37 11.62
CA ALA A 31 11.98 14.11 10.97
C ALA A 31 11.51 13.44 9.68
N ARG A 32 12.45 12.95 8.85
CA ARG A 32 12.14 12.22 7.62
C ARG A 32 11.41 10.91 7.90
N ASP A 33 11.89 10.12 8.86
CA ASP A 33 11.26 8.84 9.23
C ASP A 33 9.81 9.08 9.70
N SER A 34 9.58 10.11 10.53
CA SER A 34 8.24 10.51 10.97
C SER A 34 7.34 10.94 9.80
N ALA A 35 7.87 11.73 8.87
CA ALA A 35 7.14 12.15 7.67
C ALA A 35 6.77 10.95 6.79
N HIS A 36 7.67 9.99 6.63
CA HIS A 36 7.40 8.75 5.90
C HIS A 36 6.28 7.94 6.56
N SER A 37 6.30 7.76 7.89
CA SER A 37 5.21 7.06 8.60
C SER A 37 3.85 7.76 8.43
N LEU A 38 3.83 9.09 8.49
CA LEU A 38 2.61 9.87 8.23
C LEU A 38 2.10 9.67 6.79
N MET A 39 3.00 9.65 5.80
CA MET A 39 2.64 9.36 4.41
C MET A 39 2.05 7.95 4.27
N CYS A 40 2.64 6.93 4.92
CA CYS A 40 2.11 5.57 4.84
C CYS A 40 0.69 5.46 5.41
N THR A 41 0.47 6.08 6.58
CA THR A 41 -0.85 6.12 7.22
C THR A 41 -1.87 6.91 6.40
N SER A 42 -1.43 8.00 5.76
CA SER A 42 -2.28 8.81 4.86
C SER A 42 -2.68 8.02 3.63
N ASN A 43 -1.74 7.34 2.99
CA ASN A 43 -1.99 6.51 1.81
C ASN A 43 -2.98 5.38 2.14
N LEU A 44 -2.76 4.66 3.24
CA LEU A 44 -3.68 3.61 3.70
C LEU A 44 -5.10 4.15 3.93
N ARG A 45 -5.22 5.35 4.53
CA ARG A 45 -6.52 6.01 4.72
C ARG A 45 -7.17 6.37 3.38
N SER A 46 -6.43 6.95 2.44
CA SER A 46 -6.95 7.28 1.11
C SER A 46 -7.49 6.03 0.42
N LEU A 47 -6.73 4.93 0.42
CA LEU A 47 -7.17 3.65 -0.15
C LEU A 47 -8.45 3.12 0.51
N ALA A 48 -8.56 3.21 1.84
CA ALA A 48 -9.76 2.78 2.56
C ALA A 48 -11.00 3.62 2.19
N ILE A 49 -10.84 4.94 2.05
CA ILE A 49 -11.93 5.83 1.62
C ILE A 49 -12.35 5.51 0.19
N THR A 50 -11.38 5.39 -0.74
CA THR A 50 -11.65 5.03 -2.13
C THR A 50 -12.30 3.65 -2.25
N THR A 51 -11.97 2.71 -1.36
CA THR A 51 -12.65 1.40 -1.30
C THR A 51 -14.13 1.54 -0.97
N GLN A 52 -14.48 2.43 -0.04
CA GLN A 52 -15.87 2.69 0.32
C GLN A 52 -16.63 3.37 -0.82
N GLU A 53 -15.99 4.30 -1.52
CA GLU A 53 -16.53 4.93 -2.73
C GLU A 53 -16.80 3.90 -3.82
N TYR A 54 -15.81 3.05 -4.12
CA TYR A 54 -15.97 1.92 -5.05
C TYR A 54 -17.16 1.04 -4.65
N ALA A 55 -17.29 0.67 -3.38
CA ALA A 55 -18.40 -0.17 -2.95
C ALA A 55 -19.76 0.51 -3.20
N ASN A 56 -19.88 1.82 -2.97
CA ASN A 56 -21.12 2.56 -3.25
C ASN A 56 -21.53 2.45 -4.73
N ASP A 57 -20.56 2.53 -5.65
CA ASP A 57 -20.81 2.44 -7.09
C ASP A 57 -21.02 0.99 -7.58
N HIS A 58 -20.55 0.01 -6.80
CA HIS A 58 -20.57 -1.41 -7.15
C HIS A 58 -21.56 -2.24 -6.33
N ASN A 59 -22.71 -1.65 -5.96
CA ASN A 59 -23.78 -2.30 -5.18
C ASN A 59 -23.27 -2.86 -3.83
N ASP A 60 -22.56 -2.06 -3.04
CA ASP A 60 -21.91 -2.41 -1.77
C ASP A 60 -20.80 -3.47 -1.88
N ARG A 61 -20.44 -3.94 -3.08
CA ARG A 61 -19.45 -5.01 -3.22
C ARG A 61 -18.03 -4.46 -3.07
N LEU A 62 -17.24 -5.13 -2.25
CA LEU A 62 -15.83 -4.81 -2.09
C LEU A 62 -15.01 -5.31 -3.29
N PRO A 63 -13.90 -4.63 -3.63
CA PRO A 63 -12.96 -5.10 -4.64
C PRO A 63 -12.24 -6.37 -4.16
N ARG A 64 -11.60 -7.09 -5.09
CA ARG A 64 -10.94 -8.38 -4.81
C ARG A 64 -9.42 -8.26 -4.90
N SER A 65 -8.69 -9.07 -4.13
CA SER A 65 -7.26 -9.29 -4.28
C SER A 65 -6.91 -9.87 -5.65
N SER A 66 -5.63 -9.74 -6.03
CA SER A 66 -5.05 -10.40 -7.19
C SER A 66 -5.23 -11.91 -7.15
N HIS A 67 -5.30 -12.48 -5.95
CA HIS A 67 -5.52 -13.91 -5.76
C HIS A 67 -6.95 -14.33 -6.14
N SER A 68 -7.97 -13.56 -5.75
CA SER A 68 -9.38 -13.92 -5.93
C SER A 68 -10.07 -13.24 -7.12
N ALA A 69 -9.46 -12.21 -7.71
CA ALA A 69 -9.93 -11.60 -8.95
C ALA A 69 -9.79 -12.57 -10.13
N GLY A 70 -8.76 -13.43 -10.12
CA GLY A 70 -8.47 -14.32 -11.24
C GLY A 70 -8.22 -13.57 -12.56
N PHE A 71 -8.33 -14.25 -13.69
CA PHE A 71 -7.98 -13.69 -15.00
C PHE A 71 -9.00 -12.71 -15.59
N ASN A 72 -10.20 -12.62 -15.03
CA ASN A 72 -11.33 -11.89 -15.64
C ASN A 72 -11.80 -10.67 -14.83
N HIS A 73 -11.14 -10.36 -13.71
CA HIS A 73 -11.47 -9.22 -12.88
C HIS A 73 -10.22 -8.41 -12.57
N LEU A 74 -10.40 -7.09 -12.44
CA LEU A 74 -9.34 -6.22 -11.95
C LEU A 74 -9.10 -6.49 -10.45
N PRO A 75 -7.84 -6.60 -9.99
CA PRO A 75 -7.56 -6.63 -8.57
C PRO A 75 -7.88 -5.27 -7.94
N TRP A 76 -7.90 -5.20 -6.60
CA TRP A 76 -8.35 -4.02 -5.87
C TRP A 76 -7.50 -2.82 -6.22
N ALA A 77 -6.17 -2.99 -6.33
CA ALA A 77 -5.30 -1.87 -6.62
C ALA A 77 -5.66 -1.22 -7.96
N ALA A 78 -5.94 -2.02 -8.99
CA ALA A 78 -6.39 -1.54 -10.30
C ALA A 78 -7.81 -0.96 -10.25
N SER A 79 -8.73 -1.64 -9.55
CA SER A 79 -10.14 -1.23 -9.43
C SER A 79 -10.28 0.12 -8.72
N LEU A 80 -9.36 0.44 -7.81
CA LEU A 80 -9.33 1.71 -7.11
C LEU A 80 -8.53 2.80 -7.83
N TYR A 81 -7.82 2.48 -8.93
CA TYR A 81 -6.92 3.43 -9.60
C TYR A 81 -7.66 4.68 -10.08
N GLU A 82 -8.77 4.49 -10.78
CA GLU A 82 -9.55 5.60 -11.34
C GLU A 82 -10.16 6.49 -10.25
N PRO A 83 -10.89 5.97 -9.25
CA PRO A 83 -11.42 6.83 -8.19
C PRO A 83 -10.31 7.44 -7.30
N LEU A 84 -9.12 6.83 -7.23
CA LEU A 84 -8.00 7.38 -6.46
C LEU A 84 -7.26 8.51 -7.20
N THR A 85 -7.09 8.39 -8.51
CA THR A 85 -6.22 9.29 -9.31
C THR A 85 -6.99 10.22 -10.24
N GLY A 86 -8.27 9.92 -10.50
CA GLY A 86 -9.08 10.60 -11.51
C GLY A 86 -8.67 10.29 -12.95
N ARG A 87 -7.81 9.29 -13.18
CA ARG A 87 -7.32 8.88 -14.50
C ARG A 87 -7.91 7.52 -14.86
N PRO A 88 -8.35 7.31 -16.11
CA PRO A 88 -8.87 6.00 -16.52
C PRO A 88 -7.75 4.95 -16.40
N PHE A 89 -8.09 3.77 -15.91
CA PHE A 89 -7.17 2.63 -15.92
C PHE A 89 -7.14 2.03 -17.34
N GLU A 90 -6.10 2.31 -18.11
CA GLU A 90 -5.91 1.76 -19.47
C GLU A 90 -5.24 0.38 -19.47
N GLY A 91 -4.83 -0.10 -18.29
CA GLY A 91 -4.21 -1.41 -18.12
C GLY A 91 -5.21 -2.57 -18.13
N SER A 92 -4.67 -3.78 -18.05
CA SER A 92 -5.43 -5.00 -17.77
C SER A 92 -4.87 -5.68 -16.52
N SER A 93 -5.52 -6.74 -16.04
CA SER A 93 -4.98 -7.57 -14.94
C SER A 93 -3.58 -8.16 -15.24
N TYR A 94 -3.10 -8.08 -16.49
CA TYR A 94 -1.81 -8.61 -16.97
C TYR A 94 -0.89 -7.57 -17.63
N SER A 95 -1.42 -6.44 -18.10
CA SER A 95 -0.65 -5.39 -18.76
C SER A 95 -0.68 -4.13 -17.91
N TRP A 96 0.39 -3.99 -17.12
CA TRP A 96 0.61 -2.91 -16.17
C TRP A 96 1.52 -1.83 -16.74
N ASP A 97 1.77 -1.88 -18.04
CA ASP A 97 2.70 -1.02 -18.80
C ASP A 97 2.14 0.39 -19.07
N ASP A 98 1.19 0.82 -18.24
CA ASP A 98 0.71 2.20 -18.23
C ASP A 98 1.63 3.03 -17.33
N ALA A 99 2.19 4.13 -17.86
CA ALA A 99 3.07 5.00 -17.11
C ALA A 99 2.37 5.62 -15.88
N GLY A 100 1.06 5.88 -15.98
CA GLY A 100 0.24 6.38 -14.87
C GLY A 100 0.09 5.35 -13.74
N TRP A 101 -0.07 4.07 -14.08
CA TRP A 101 -0.11 2.99 -13.11
C TRP A 101 1.19 2.87 -12.29
N TRP A 102 2.36 2.97 -12.94
CA TRP A 102 3.67 2.96 -12.25
C TRP A 102 3.90 4.17 -11.37
N GLU A 103 3.39 5.34 -11.76
CA GLU A 103 3.42 6.53 -10.91
C GLU A 103 2.53 6.36 -9.67
N ALA A 104 1.28 5.93 -9.88
CA ALA A 104 0.31 5.75 -8.80
C ALA A 104 0.76 4.67 -7.80
N THR A 105 1.30 3.56 -8.28
CA THR A 105 1.81 2.49 -7.40
C THR A 105 2.95 2.97 -6.51
N ASN A 106 3.86 3.78 -7.02
CA ASN A 106 4.96 4.34 -6.24
C ASN A 106 4.54 5.45 -5.26
N THR A 107 3.42 6.12 -5.51
CA THR A 107 2.98 7.29 -4.73
C THR A 107 1.87 6.97 -3.73
N HIS A 108 0.84 6.23 -4.15
CA HIS A 108 -0.35 5.97 -3.36
C HIS A 108 -0.42 4.55 -2.80
N TYR A 109 0.06 3.55 -3.54
CA TYR A 109 -0.02 2.15 -3.11
C TYR A 109 1.23 1.65 -2.39
N ARG A 110 2.27 2.48 -2.32
CA ARG A 110 3.53 2.17 -1.65
C ARG A 110 3.76 3.09 -0.46
N CYS A 111 4.28 2.52 0.61
CA CYS A 111 4.72 3.22 1.80
C CYS A 111 6.19 3.61 1.57
N PRO A 112 6.60 4.88 1.80
CA PRO A 112 8.01 5.28 1.69
C PRO A 112 8.98 4.52 2.61
N HIS A 113 8.46 3.77 3.58
CA HIS A 113 9.23 2.90 4.47
C HIS A 113 9.51 1.51 3.87
N ASP A 114 8.78 1.13 2.83
CA ASP A 114 8.90 -0.16 2.16
C ASP A 114 10.19 -0.21 1.33
N ARG A 115 11.04 -1.19 1.66
CA ARG A 115 12.36 -1.37 1.04
C ARG A 115 12.38 -2.46 -0.03
N ARG A 116 11.26 -3.14 -0.28
CA ARG A 116 11.20 -4.19 -1.30
C ARG A 116 11.41 -3.58 -2.68
N GLU A 117 12.22 -4.23 -3.50
CA GLU A 117 12.39 -3.82 -4.89
C GLU A 117 11.07 -4.00 -5.66
N SER A 118 10.81 -3.08 -6.57
CA SER A 118 9.65 -3.10 -7.46
C SER A 118 10.17 -2.88 -8.88
N PRO A 119 9.71 -3.67 -9.87
CA PRO A 119 8.63 -4.66 -9.76
C PRO A 119 9.08 -5.99 -9.14
N ILE A 120 8.12 -6.74 -8.58
CA ILE A 120 8.30 -8.10 -8.08
C ILE A 120 8.19 -9.06 -9.27
N GLU A 121 9.28 -9.78 -9.53
CA GLU A 121 9.30 -10.88 -10.49
C GLU A 121 8.77 -12.16 -9.82
N LEU A 122 7.71 -12.74 -10.41
CA LEU A 122 7.15 -14.00 -9.94
C LEU A 122 7.66 -15.18 -10.78
N PRO A 123 8.28 -16.20 -10.17
CA PRO A 123 8.78 -17.36 -10.91
C PRO A 123 7.68 -18.05 -11.73
N GLY A 124 7.88 -18.17 -13.03
CA GLY A 124 6.97 -18.88 -13.94
C GLY A 124 5.81 -18.04 -14.48
N LEU A 125 5.75 -16.74 -14.20
CA LEU A 125 4.79 -15.82 -14.82
C LEU A 125 5.51 -14.89 -15.82
N PRO A 126 4.92 -14.60 -16.99
CA PRO A 126 5.53 -13.74 -18.01
C PRO A 126 5.37 -12.24 -17.72
N PHE A 127 4.94 -11.85 -16.52
CA PHE A 127 4.67 -10.47 -16.14
C PHE A 127 5.20 -10.20 -14.72
N SER A 128 5.53 -8.93 -14.47
CA SER A 128 5.97 -8.45 -13.16
C SER A 128 4.86 -7.64 -12.50
N LEU A 129 4.83 -7.59 -11.17
CA LEU A 129 3.79 -6.88 -10.41
C LEU A 129 4.41 -5.76 -9.57
N PRO A 130 3.68 -4.66 -9.30
CA PRO A 130 4.18 -3.64 -8.38
C PRO A 130 4.33 -4.22 -6.98
N ALA A 131 5.37 -3.80 -6.26
CA ALA A 131 5.42 -4.01 -4.81
C ALA A 131 4.40 -3.07 -4.13
N LEU A 132 3.22 -3.61 -3.81
CA LEU A 132 2.20 -2.91 -3.03
C LEU A 132 2.53 -3.03 -1.55
N SER A 133 2.60 -1.91 -0.82
CA SER A 133 2.87 -1.94 0.63
C SER A 133 1.63 -2.23 1.46
N TYR A 134 0.44 -2.17 0.86
CA TYR A 134 -0.82 -2.42 1.54
C TYR A 134 -1.49 -3.66 0.97
N GLY A 135 -2.24 -4.38 1.80
CA GLY A 135 -2.99 -5.55 1.43
C GLY A 135 -4.46 -5.42 1.79
N PHE A 136 -5.31 -6.02 0.94
CA PHE A 136 -6.74 -6.11 1.18
C PHE A 136 -7.11 -7.34 2.00
N ASN A 137 -8.11 -7.24 2.88
CA ASN A 137 -8.52 -8.39 3.68
C ASN A 137 -9.30 -9.40 2.83
N VAL A 138 -8.80 -10.64 2.76
CA VAL A 138 -9.43 -11.70 1.94
C VAL A 138 -10.78 -12.18 2.48
N TYR A 139 -11.13 -11.91 3.74
CA TYR A 139 -12.40 -12.37 4.30
C TYR A 139 -13.64 -11.84 3.54
N PHE A 140 -13.48 -10.82 2.72
CA PHE A 140 -14.54 -10.25 1.88
C PHE A 140 -14.66 -10.88 0.49
N GLU A 141 -13.73 -11.75 0.10
CA GLU A 141 -13.72 -12.39 -1.23
C GLU A 141 -13.91 -13.91 -1.17
N LEU A 142 -13.67 -14.52 0.00
CA LEU A 142 -13.83 -15.96 0.19
C LEU A 142 -15.30 -16.39 0.14
N SER A 143 -15.52 -17.61 -0.32
CA SER A 143 -16.77 -18.36 -0.16
C SER A 143 -16.79 -19.11 1.17
N PRO A 144 -17.98 -19.57 1.64
CA PRO A 144 -18.08 -20.36 2.86
C PRO A 144 -17.21 -21.63 2.86
N ALA A 145 -16.90 -22.17 1.68
CA ALA A 145 -16.06 -23.36 1.53
C ALA A 145 -14.56 -23.08 1.73
N GLU A 146 -14.13 -21.82 1.63
CA GLU A 146 -12.71 -21.43 1.66
C GLU A 146 -12.25 -20.94 3.05
N ILE A 147 -13.17 -20.68 3.97
CA ILE A 147 -12.86 -20.26 5.35
C ILE A 147 -12.68 -21.50 6.24
N ASP A 148 -11.45 -21.94 6.54
CA ASP A 148 -11.10 -23.11 7.37
C ASP A 148 -11.49 -24.49 6.76
N PRO A 149 -10.54 -25.14 6.04
CA PRO A 149 -10.78 -26.42 5.37
C PRO A 149 -10.88 -27.62 6.33
N SER A 150 -10.54 -27.45 7.60
CA SER A 150 -10.60 -28.53 8.61
C SER A 150 -12.00 -28.75 9.18
N LYS A 151 -12.92 -27.80 8.96
CA LYS A 151 -14.30 -27.86 9.44
C LYS A 151 -15.25 -28.27 8.31
N PRO A 152 -16.25 -29.12 8.56
CA PRO A 152 -17.24 -29.51 7.55
C PRO A 152 -18.04 -28.30 7.06
N ILE A 153 -18.39 -28.29 5.77
CA ILE A 153 -19.27 -27.30 5.14
C ILE A 153 -20.66 -27.47 5.77
N GLN A 154 -20.91 -26.83 6.90
CA GLN A 154 -22.14 -26.99 7.66
C GLN A 154 -22.65 -25.62 8.10
N GLY A 155 -23.72 -25.17 7.44
CA GLY A 155 -24.39 -23.90 7.70
C GLY A 155 -23.60 -22.68 7.22
N ASP A 156 -24.33 -21.62 6.82
CA ASP A 156 -23.81 -20.33 6.36
C ASP A 156 -22.59 -19.87 7.18
N ARG A 157 -21.38 -20.12 6.67
CA ARG A 157 -20.21 -19.37 7.14
C ARG A 157 -20.36 -18.00 6.52
N PRO A 158 -20.61 -16.95 7.32
CA PRO A 158 -20.97 -15.67 6.77
C PRO A 158 -19.76 -15.10 6.04
N THR A 159 -19.86 -15.00 4.72
CA THR A 159 -18.91 -14.28 3.89
C THR A 159 -19.48 -12.90 3.64
N TRP A 160 -18.67 -11.87 3.89
CA TRP A 160 -19.15 -10.50 3.89
C TRP A 160 -18.65 -9.75 2.67
N ASN A 161 -19.02 -10.25 1.49
CA ASN A 161 -18.63 -9.63 0.24
C ASN A 161 -19.29 -8.26 -0.03
N ARG A 162 -20.22 -7.86 0.83
CA ARG A 162 -20.82 -6.53 0.87
C ARG A 162 -20.46 -5.83 2.16
N ILE A 163 -20.18 -4.54 2.09
CA ILE A 163 -19.89 -3.75 3.30
C ILE A 163 -21.06 -3.81 4.28
N THR A 164 -22.29 -3.77 3.76
CA THR A 164 -23.53 -3.78 4.55
C THR A 164 -23.80 -5.10 5.26
N SER A 165 -23.14 -6.21 4.87
CA SER A 165 -23.31 -7.48 5.57
C SER A 165 -22.33 -7.67 6.73
N ILE A 166 -21.32 -6.81 6.87
CA ILE A 166 -20.29 -6.92 7.92
C ILE A 166 -20.93 -6.70 9.31
N PRO A 167 -20.86 -7.66 10.25
CA PRO A 167 -21.59 -7.57 11.52
C PRO A 167 -21.04 -6.49 12.46
N ARG A 168 -19.74 -6.22 12.38
CA ARG A 168 -19.02 -5.20 13.15
C ARG A 168 -17.99 -4.49 12.27
N PRO A 169 -18.43 -3.53 11.42
CA PRO A 169 -17.53 -2.89 10.46
C PRO A 169 -16.42 -2.11 11.17
N SER A 170 -16.71 -1.48 12.32
CA SER A 170 -15.73 -0.70 13.08
C SER A 170 -14.61 -1.51 13.72
N SER A 171 -14.78 -2.84 13.91
CA SER A 171 -13.78 -3.73 14.48
C SER A 171 -13.22 -4.73 13.46
N THR A 172 -13.56 -4.56 12.18
CA THR A 172 -13.07 -5.42 11.10
C THR A 172 -11.97 -4.69 10.34
N VAL A 173 -10.81 -5.32 10.23
CA VAL A 173 -9.69 -4.78 9.44
C VAL A 173 -10.05 -4.89 7.96
N LEU A 174 -10.15 -3.76 7.26
CA LEU A 174 -10.42 -3.73 5.82
C LEU A 174 -9.15 -3.91 4.99
N MET A 175 -8.14 -3.11 5.33
CA MET A 175 -6.83 -3.06 4.71
C MET A 175 -5.77 -2.92 5.80
N GLY A 176 -4.55 -3.33 5.48
CA GLY A 176 -3.41 -3.17 6.36
C GLY A 176 -2.10 -3.06 5.60
N GLU A 177 -1.08 -2.53 6.26
CA GLU A 177 0.28 -2.55 5.73
C GLU A 177 0.84 -3.98 5.76
N LEU A 178 1.52 -4.37 4.69
CA LEU A 178 2.16 -5.66 4.54
C LEU A 178 3.53 -5.62 5.19
N VAL A 179 3.83 -6.63 6.00
CA VAL A 179 5.16 -6.80 6.59
C VAL A 179 6.16 -7.33 5.55
N ASP A 180 7.44 -7.03 5.78
CA ASP A 180 8.55 -7.45 4.91
C ASP A 180 8.47 -8.96 4.58
N GLY A 181 8.54 -9.27 3.28
CA GLY A 181 8.50 -10.64 2.75
C GLY A 181 7.13 -11.12 2.26
N ALA A 182 6.04 -10.40 2.50
CA ALA A 182 4.76 -10.69 1.87
C ALA A 182 4.79 -10.27 0.39
N SER A 183 4.73 -11.21 -0.56
CA SER A 183 4.64 -10.91 -2.00
C SER A 183 3.20 -10.76 -2.51
N ARG A 184 2.24 -10.82 -1.59
CA ARG A 184 0.81 -10.92 -1.89
C ARG A 184 0.11 -9.63 -1.47
N ASP A 185 -0.78 -9.15 -2.32
CA ASP A 185 -1.58 -7.93 -2.14
C ASP A 185 -2.75 -8.09 -1.16
N HIS A 186 -2.67 -9.08 -0.27
CA HIS A 186 -3.75 -9.45 0.62
C HIS A 186 -3.28 -9.88 2.01
N ILE A 187 -4.17 -9.72 2.98
CA ILE A 187 -3.98 -10.11 4.37
C ILE A 187 -5.10 -11.06 4.82
N MET A 188 -4.76 -11.98 5.70
CA MET A 188 -5.69 -12.92 6.33
C MET A 188 -5.85 -12.57 7.81
N VAL A 189 -6.61 -11.50 8.10
CA VAL A 189 -6.82 -11.05 9.48
C VAL A 189 -8.31 -11.13 9.79
N CYS A 190 -8.67 -12.00 10.74
CA CYS A 190 -10.01 -12.04 11.31
C CYS A 190 -10.15 -10.92 12.35
N SER A 191 -11.34 -10.33 12.48
CA SER A 191 -11.65 -9.24 13.44
C SER A 191 -11.01 -9.49 14.81
N ILE A 192 -10.28 -8.50 15.32
CA ILE A 192 -9.75 -8.50 16.69
C ILE A 192 -10.96 -8.26 17.60
N GLY A 193 -11.46 -9.34 18.20
CA GLY A 193 -12.50 -9.31 19.22
C GLY A 193 -11.96 -8.84 20.56
#